data_AF-A0A1Y0CF35-F1
#
_entry.id   AF-A0A1Y0CF35-F1
#
_cell.length_a   1.000
_cell.length_b   1.000
_cell.length_c   1.000
_cell.angle_alpha   90.00
_cell.angle_beta   90.00
_cell.angle_gamma   90.00
#
_symmetry.space_group_name_H-M   'P 1'
#
loop_
_entity.id
_entity.type
_entity.pdbx_description
1 polymer ?
#
loop_
_entity_poly.entity_id
_entity_poly.type
_entity_poly.pdbx_seq_one_letter_code
_entity_poly.pdbx_strand_id
1 'polypeptide(L)'
;MYERLQAILDSNRGAGVRRDASALSGLVKCGECGATMSHDSRMSRGKRYYYYRPHRNCEHPVGMRAHFLEEIAEAVLLGGYGDKEITERKWIPGEDSTTALADAVRRFDALTKQLGVTASRTAQNVLQRQIDAVLAEIQTLEAKPQVEGHWEQVGTGVTWGQAWHGANAEERRTMLREAEIQFTVTGGPDGARSVVI
;
A
#
# COMPACT_ATOMS: atom_id res chain seq x y z
N MET A 1 10.63 5.20 10.30
CA MET A 1 10.19 4.50 9.06
C MET A 1 9.85 3.01 9.26
N TYR A 2 10.02 2.43 10.46
CA TYR A 2 9.34 1.18 10.89
C TYR A 2 7.97 1.43 11.56
N GLU A 3 7.72 2.70 11.92
CA GLU A 3 6.59 3.10 12.75
C GLU A 3 5.24 3.04 12.07
N ARG A 4 5.13 3.08 10.73
CA ARG A 4 3.81 3.03 10.07
C ARG A 4 3.27 1.62 9.91
N LEU A 5 4.14 0.65 9.62
CA LEU A 5 3.75 -0.76 9.70
C LEU A 5 3.38 -1.07 11.15
N GLN A 6 4.24 -0.73 12.13
CA GLN A 6 3.89 -0.88 13.54
C GLN A 6 2.62 -0.11 13.93
N ALA A 7 2.37 1.10 13.44
CA ALA A 7 1.19 1.88 13.77
C ALA A 7 -0.10 1.23 13.25
N ILE A 8 -0.06 0.55 12.10
CA ILE A 8 -1.22 -0.18 11.58
C ILE A 8 -1.43 -1.47 12.40
N LEU A 9 -0.34 -2.19 12.72
CA LEU A 9 -0.38 -3.36 13.61
C LEU A 9 -0.84 -3.00 15.04
N ASP A 10 -0.47 -1.83 15.54
CA ASP A 10 -0.82 -1.33 16.87
C ASP A 10 -2.21 -0.70 16.91
N SER A 11 -2.67 -0.05 15.82
CA SER A 11 -4.01 0.57 15.75
C SER A 11 -5.16 -0.44 15.86
N ASN A 12 -4.90 -1.71 15.51
CA ASN A 12 -5.88 -2.79 15.60
C ASN A 12 -5.87 -3.53 16.94
N ARG A 13 -4.97 -3.17 17.89
CA ARG A 13 -4.96 -3.78 19.23
C ARG A 13 -6.19 -3.42 20.09
N GLY A 14 -7.03 -2.47 19.64
CA GLY A 14 -8.19 -1.97 20.39
C GLY A 14 -9.57 -2.32 19.81
N ALA A 15 -9.67 -2.87 18.59
CA ALA A 15 -10.95 -3.28 18.03
C ALA A 15 -11.25 -4.72 18.49
N GLY A 16 -12.41 -4.95 19.11
CA GLY A 16 -12.81 -6.26 19.62
C GLY A 16 -12.70 -7.36 18.56
N VAL A 17 -11.59 -8.09 18.59
CA VAL A 17 -11.26 -9.16 17.65
C VAL A 17 -12.34 -10.22 17.72
N ARG A 18 -13.05 -10.47 16.60
CA ARG A 18 -13.80 -11.71 16.46
C ARG A 18 -12.76 -12.83 16.35
N ARG A 19 -12.50 -13.49 17.48
CA ARG A 19 -11.53 -14.60 17.65
C ARG A 19 -11.69 -15.76 16.65
N ASP A 20 -12.75 -15.78 15.85
CA ASP A 20 -13.10 -16.84 14.90
C ASP A 20 -13.05 -16.41 13.41
N ALA A 21 -12.57 -15.20 13.09
CA ALA A 21 -12.45 -14.76 11.71
C ALA A 21 -11.21 -15.38 11.05
N SER A 22 -11.39 -16.43 10.25
CA SER A 22 -10.27 -17.01 9.49
C SER A 22 -9.67 -16.00 8.49
N ALA A 23 -8.34 -16.05 8.34
CA ALA A 23 -7.54 -15.19 7.48
C ALA A 23 -8.05 -15.14 6.03
N LEU A 24 -8.63 -16.24 5.53
CA LEU A 24 -9.09 -16.34 4.14
C LEU A 24 -10.58 -15.97 3.96
N SER A 25 -11.27 -15.54 5.02
CA SER A 25 -12.68 -15.17 4.94
C SER A 25 -12.91 -14.05 3.93
N GLY A 26 -13.76 -14.29 2.93
CA GLY A 26 -14.07 -13.33 1.87
C GLY A 26 -13.02 -13.22 0.76
N LEU A 27 -11.93 -13.99 0.83
CA LEU A 27 -10.85 -14.03 -0.17
C LEU A 27 -10.85 -15.32 -0.99
N VAL A 28 -11.71 -16.27 -0.64
CA VAL A 28 -11.87 -17.54 -1.36
C VAL A 28 -13.09 -17.50 -2.27
N LYS A 29 -12.93 -17.95 -3.51
CA LYS A 29 -13.95 -18.03 -4.56
C LYS A 29 -14.18 -19.47 -4.99
N CYS A 30 -15.41 -19.78 -5.35
CA CYS A 30 -15.75 -21.04 -5.99
C CYS A 30 -15.42 -20.96 -7.49
N GLY A 31 -14.65 -21.90 -8.01
CA GLY A 31 -14.30 -21.95 -9.43
C GLY A 31 -15.47 -22.28 -10.35
N GLU A 32 -16.56 -22.87 -9.84
CA GLU A 32 -17.73 -23.23 -10.64
C GLU A 32 -18.69 -22.05 -10.86
N CYS A 33 -18.88 -21.19 -9.85
CA CYS A 33 -19.86 -20.11 -9.91
C CYS A 33 -19.29 -18.71 -9.63
N GLY A 34 -17.99 -18.60 -9.33
CA GLY A 34 -17.34 -17.33 -8.98
C GLY A 34 -17.77 -16.72 -7.64
N ALA A 35 -18.72 -17.34 -6.93
CA ALA A 35 -19.22 -16.80 -5.67
C ALA A 35 -18.17 -16.89 -4.55
N THR A 36 -18.17 -15.88 -3.67
CA THR A 36 -17.35 -15.90 -2.45
C THR A 36 -17.75 -17.06 -1.56
N MET A 37 -16.77 -17.81 -1.05
CA MET A 37 -16.99 -18.91 -0.13
C MET A 37 -17.03 -18.40 1.31
N SER A 38 -18.08 -18.78 2.02
CA SER A 38 -18.29 -18.44 3.43
C SER A 38 -17.60 -19.44 4.36
N HIS A 39 -17.04 -18.93 5.46
CA HIS A 39 -16.46 -19.77 6.52
C HIS A 39 -17.57 -20.21 7.48
N ASP A 40 -17.99 -21.47 7.35
CA ASP A 40 -19.08 -22.07 8.12
C ASP A 40 -18.55 -23.13 9.08
N SER A 41 -19.25 -23.32 10.21
CA SER A 41 -18.97 -24.43 11.12
C SER A 41 -20.13 -25.44 11.16
N ARG A 42 -19.79 -26.72 11.28
CA ARG A 42 -20.75 -27.82 11.44
C ARG A 42 -20.38 -28.63 12.66
N MET A 43 -21.35 -28.86 13.54
CA MET A 43 -21.20 -29.76 14.67
C MET A 43 -21.56 -31.19 14.26
N SER A 44 -20.70 -32.15 14.58
CA SER A 44 -20.93 -33.57 14.34
C SER A 44 -20.27 -34.40 15.43
N ARG A 45 -21.04 -35.29 16.08
CA ARG A 45 -20.57 -36.15 17.17
C ARG A 45 -19.82 -35.38 18.28
N GLY A 46 -20.36 -34.23 18.69
CA GLY A 46 -19.76 -33.36 19.71
C GLY A 46 -18.51 -32.58 19.29
N LYS A 47 -18.05 -32.73 18.04
CA LYS A 47 -16.90 -31.99 17.48
C LYS A 47 -17.36 -30.93 16.49
N ARG A 48 -16.75 -29.74 16.54
CA ARG A 48 -16.98 -28.65 15.58
C ARG A 48 -15.97 -28.76 14.45
N TYR A 49 -16.46 -28.71 13.22
CA TYR A 49 -15.64 -28.75 12.01
C TYR A 49 -15.90 -27.48 11.19
N TYR A 50 -14.84 -26.89 10.65
CA TYR A 50 -14.91 -25.66 9.86
C TYR A 50 -14.74 -25.96 8.36
N TYR A 51 -15.49 -25.24 7.53
CA TYR A 51 -15.53 -25.43 6.09
C TYR A 51 -15.64 -24.08 5.37
N TYR A 52 -15.08 -24.02 4.17
CA TYR A 52 -15.40 -23.00 3.18
C TYR A 52 -16.42 -23.57 2.20
N ARG A 53 -17.52 -22.84 1.96
CA ARG A 53 -18.57 -23.27 1.02
C ARG A 53 -19.13 -22.10 0.21
N PRO A 54 -19.45 -22.30 -1.08
CA PRO A 54 -20.15 -21.29 -1.86
C PRO A 54 -21.59 -21.10 -1.37
N HIS A 55 -22.21 -20.01 -1.84
CA HIS A 55 -23.63 -19.77 -1.62
C HIS A 55 -24.50 -20.93 -2.17
N ARG A 56 -25.68 -21.13 -1.56
CA ARG A 56 -26.59 -22.25 -1.86
C ARG A 56 -27.11 -22.32 -3.30
N ASN A 57 -26.96 -21.25 -4.08
CA ASN A 57 -27.44 -21.17 -5.46
C ASN A 57 -26.41 -21.68 -6.48
N CYS A 58 -25.28 -22.22 -6.03
CA CYS A 58 -24.30 -22.87 -6.89
C CYS A 58 -24.82 -24.25 -7.33
N GLU A 59 -24.87 -24.49 -8.64
CA GLU A 59 -25.30 -25.77 -9.23
C GLU A 59 -24.36 -26.92 -8.83
N HIS A 60 -23.05 -26.64 -8.78
CA HIS A 60 -22.01 -27.59 -8.42
C HIS A 60 -21.18 -27.06 -7.23
N PRO A 61 -21.70 -27.09 -5.99
CA PRO A 61 -21.04 -26.44 -4.85
C PRO A 61 -19.78 -27.20 -4.43
N VAL A 62 -18.61 -26.60 -4.68
CA VAL A 62 -17.32 -27.11 -4.21
C VAL A 62 -17.03 -26.57 -2.82
N GLY A 63 -17.05 -27.41 -1.79
CA GLY A 63 -16.74 -27.00 -0.41
C GLY A 63 -15.55 -27.74 0.17
N MET A 64 -14.62 -27.06 0.84
CA MET A 64 -13.40 -27.65 1.41
C MET A 64 -13.35 -27.47 2.94
N ARG A 65 -12.68 -28.37 3.67
CA ARG A 65 -12.43 -28.18 5.11
C ARG A 65 -11.47 -27.00 5.29
N ALA A 66 -11.72 -26.16 6.30
CA ALA A 66 -10.96 -24.92 6.51
C ALA A 66 -9.46 -25.17 6.64
N HIS A 67 -9.03 -26.06 7.55
CA HIS A 67 -7.60 -26.35 7.74
C HIS A 67 -6.89 -26.78 6.44
N PHE A 68 -7.47 -27.68 5.65
CA PHE A 68 -6.86 -28.11 4.38
C PHE A 68 -6.80 -26.97 3.37
N LEU A 69 -7.84 -26.14 3.29
CA LEU A 69 -7.83 -25.00 2.39
C LEU A 69 -6.74 -24.01 2.79
N GLU A 70 -6.65 -23.69 4.09
CA GLU A 70 -5.67 -22.76 4.64
C GLU A 70 -4.23 -23.25 4.41
N GLU A 71 -3.95 -24.53 4.64
CA GLU A 71 -2.63 -25.13 4.39
C GLU A 71 -2.26 -25.10 2.90
N ILE A 72 -3.18 -25.46 2.01
CA ILE A 72 -2.91 -25.45 0.56
C ILE A 72 -2.77 -24.01 0.06
N ALA A 73 -3.63 -23.10 0.49
CA ALA A 73 -3.57 -21.69 0.12
C ALA A 73 -2.25 -21.05 0.57
N GLU A 74 -1.80 -21.35 1.78
CA GLU A 74 -0.48 -20.91 2.28
C GLU A 74 0.65 -21.50 1.41
N ALA A 75 0.62 -22.79 1.12
CA ALA A 75 1.65 -23.43 0.28
C ALA A 75 1.69 -22.83 -1.15
N VAL A 76 0.54 -22.57 -1.76
CA VAL A 76 0.44 -21.96 -3.09
C VAL A 76 0.92 -20.51 -3.07
N LEU A 77 0.53 -19.74 -2.05
CA LEU A 77 0.98 -18.37 -1.85
C LEU A 77 2.50 -18.30 -1.68
N LEU A 78 3.05 -19.06 -0.75
CA LEU A 78 4.48 -19.03 -0.45
C LEU A 78 5.30 -19.64 -1.58
N GLY A 79 4.79 -20.65 -2.28
CA GLY A 79 5.45 -21.20 -3.47
C GLY A 79 5.53 -20.21 -4.65
N GLY A 80 4.53 -19.33 -4.81
CA GLY A 80 4.50 -18.36 -5.93
C GLY A 80 5.03 -16.96 -5.60
N TYR A 81 4.90 -16.55 -4.34
CA TYR A 81 5.21 -15.19 -3.88
C TYR A 81 6.21 -15.15 -2.74
N GLY A 82 6.54 -16.26 -2.08
CA GLY A 82 7.32 -16.28 -0.84
C GLY A 82 8.64 -15.51 -0.92
N ASP A 83 9.37 -15.64 -2.03
CA ASP A 83 10.66 -14.97 -2.26
C ASP A 83 10.53 -13.54 -2.81
N LYS A 84 9.32 -13.11 -3.17
CA LYS A 84 9.09 -11.77 -3.73
C LYS A 84 9.07 -10.74 -2.61
N GLU A 85 9.71 -9.61 -2.87
CA GLU A 85 9.67 -8.46 -1.98
C GLU A 85 8.29 -7.81 -2.01
N ILE A 86 7.78 -7.39 -0.86
CA ILE A 86 6.57 -6.58 -0.77
C ILE A 86 6.95 -5.15 -1.18
N THR A 87 6.20 -4.58 -2.12
CA THR A 87 6.33 -3.19 -2.52
C THR A 87 5.21 -2.34 -1.92
N GLU A 88 5.54 -1.13 -1.48
CA GLU A 88 4.56 -0.15 -1.00
C GLU A 88 4.46 1.02 -1.99
N ARG A 89 3.24 1.54 -2.18
CA ARG A 89 3.04 2.80 -2.92
C ARG A 89 3.39 3.96 -2.02
N LYS A 90 4.47 4.66 -2.33
CA LYS A 90 4.92 5.84 -1.61
C LYS A 90 4.71 7.08 -2.46
N TRP A 91 4.08 8.11 -1.88
CA TRP A 91 4.00 9.42 -2.51
C TRP A 91 5.34 10.12 -2.37
N ILE A 92 5.98 10.45 -3.49
CA ILE A 92 7.16 11.27 -3.54
C ILE A 92 6.70 12.70 -3.82
N PRO A 93 6.87 13.63 -2.85
CA PRO A 93 6.49 15.01 -3.07
C PRO A 93 7.35 15.59 -4.18
N GLY A 94 6.69 16.27 -5.10
CA GLY A 94 7.39 17.05 -6.12
C GLY A 94 8.10 18.23 -5.51
N GLU A 95 9.25 18.59 -6.06
CA GLU A 95 9.93 19.84 -5.72
C GLU A 95 9.45 20.93 -6.69
N ASP A 96 8.29 21.51 -6.40
CA ASP A 96 7.77 22.65 -7.16
C ASP A 96 8.31 23.95 -6.53
N SER A 97 9.24 24.59 -7.22
CA SER A 97 9.80 25.89 -6.83
C SER A 97 9.25 27.04 -7.67
N THR A 98 8.26 26.81 -8.53
CA THR A 98 7.67 27.83 -9.41
C THR A 98 7.15 29.03 -8.62
N THR A 99 6.47 28.80 -7.50
CA THR A 99 5.92 29.87 -6.65
C THR A 99 7.04 30.68 -5.99
N ALA A 100 8.03 30.00 -5.41
CA ALA A 100 9.18 30.65 -4.78
C ALA A 100 10.02 31.45 -5.79
N LEU A 101 10.20 30.89 -7.01
CA LEU A 101 10.91 31.54 -8.11
C LEU A 101 10.16 32.80 -8.56
N ALA A 102 8.84 32.71 -8.76
CA ALA A 102 8.02 33.87 -9.11
C ALA A 102 8.09 34.98 -8.05
N ASP A 103 8.09 34.63 -6.77
CA ASP A 103 8.27 35.58 -5.66
C ASP A 103 9.66 36.22 -5.65
N ALA A 104 10.71 35.46 -5.91
CA ALA A 104 12.06 35.97 -6.02
C ALA A 104 12.20 36.95 -7.22
N VAL A 105 11.66 36.60 -8.39
CA VAL A 105 11.62 37.47 -9.58
C VAL A 105 10.87 38.77 -9.29
N ARG A 106 9.69 38.71 -8.64
CA ARG A 106 8.94 39.91 -8.25
C ARG A 106 9.74 40.83 -7.33
N ARG A 107 10.45 40.27 -6.35
CA ARG A 107 11.32 41.03 -5.44
C ARG A 107 12.49 41.66 -6.19
N PHE A 108 13.12 40.93 -7.10
CA PHE A 108 14.19 41.44 -7.95
C PHE A 108 13.73 42.64 -8.79
N ASP A 109 12.56 42.54 -9.44
CA ASP A 109 11.99 43.64 -10.23
C ASP A 109 11.71 44.88 -9.39
N ALA A 110 11.16 44.71 -8.18
CA ALA A 110 10.88 45.80 -7.27
C ALA A 110 12.15 46.53 -6.83
N LEU A 111 13.20 45.79 -6.46
CA LEU A 111 14.49 46.34 -6.06
C LEU A 111 15.21 47.06 -7.20
N THR A 112 15.15 46.49 -8.41
CA THR A 112 15.77 47.09 -9.61
C THR A 112 15.12 48.42 -9.98
N LYS A 113 13.78 48.51 -9.88
CA LYS A 113 13.04 49.76 -10.07
C LYS A 113 13.43 50.82 -9.05
N GLN A 114 13.59 50.44 -7.77
CA GLN A 114 14.03 51.35 -6.72
C GLN A 114 15.47 51.84 -6.92
N LEU A 115 16.36 50.98 -7.42
CA LEU A 115 17.74 51.34 -7.74
C LEU A 115 17.79 52.43 -8.82
N GLY A 116 16.95 52.31 -9.86
CA GLY A 116 16.89 53.25 -10.98
C GLY A 116 16.40 54.66 -10.63
N VAL A 117 15.66 54.84 -9.53
CA VAL A 117 15.13 56.16 -9.09
C VAL A 117 15.90 56.79 -7.94
N THR A 118 16.83 56.05 -7.32
CA THR A 118 17.54 56.49 -6.12
C THR A 118 18.77 57.33 -6.46
N ALA A 119 18.84 58.56 -5.96
CA ALA A 119 19.97 59.47 -6.17
C ALA A 119 21.13 59.31 -5.15
N SER A 120 20.89 58.63 -4.03
CA SER A 120 21.90 58.43 -2.98
C SER A 120 22.82 57.24 -3.28
N ARG A 121 24.13 57.51 -3.39
CA ARG A 121 25.17 56.49 -3.59
C ARG A 121 25.17 55.41 -2.50
N THR A 122 24.93 55.80 -1.25
CA THR A 122 24.86 54.87 -0.12
C THR A 122 23.66 53.94 -0.26
N ALA A 123 22.50 54.48 -0.64
CA ALA A 123 21.29 53.68 -0.84
C ALA A 123 21.41 52.77 -2.08
N GLN A 124 22.07 53.22 -3.15
CA GLN A 124 22.39 52.39 -4.31
C GLN A 124 23.24 51.18 -3.92
N ASN A 125 24.28 51.37 -3.10
CA ASN A 125 25.12 50.26 -2.62
C ASN A 125 24.35 49.24 -1.78
N VAL A 126 23.39 49.69 -0.95
CA VAL A 126 22.55 48.79 -0.15
C VAL A 126 21.60 47.99 -1.05
N LEU A 127 20.92 48.67 -1.99
CA LEU A 127 20.03 48.03 -2.94
C LEU A 127 20.76 47.01 -3.82
N GLN A 128 21.98 47.33 -4.27
CA GLN A 128 22.79 46.41 -5.07
C GLN A 128 23.07 45.10 -4.31
N ARG A 129 23.44 45.16 -3.02
CA ARG A 129 23.65 43.95 -2.22
C ARG A 129 22.38 43.11 -2.06
N GLN A 130 21.22 43.77 -1.93
CA GLN A 130 19.94 43.06 -1.86
C GLN A 130 19.59 42.40 -3.19
N ILE A 131 19.88 43.07 -4.32
CA ILE A 131 19.70 42.53 -5.66
C ILE A 131 20.58 41.29 -5.86
N ASP A 132 21.86 41.36 -5.47
CA ASP A 132 22.80 40.24 -5.59
C ASP A 132 22.33 39.03 -4.77
N ALA A 133 21.78 39.27 -3.58
CA ALA A 133 21.21 38.20 -2.74
C ALA A 133 19.99 37.53 -3.38
N VAL A 134 19.07 38.30 -3.96
CA VAL A 134 17.90 37.74 -4.65
C VAL A 134 18.31 37.02 -5.94
N LEU A 135 19.32 37.50 -6.66
CA LEU A 135 19.87 36.80 -7.83
C LEU A 135 20.44 35.43 -7.46
N ALA A 136 21.17 35.32 -6.35
CA ALA A 136 21.67 34.03 -5.88
C ALA A 136 20.53 33.07 -5.48
N GLU A 137 19.45 33.60 -4.89
CA GLU A 137 18.22 32.84 -4.60
C GLU A 137 17.56 32.33 -5.88
N ILE A 138 17.39 33.19 -6.89
CA ILE A 138 16.84 32.83 -8.21
C ILE A 138 17.66 31.71 -8.86
N GLN A 139 18.98 31.86 -8.93
CA GLN A 139 19.85 30.84 -9.52
C GLN A 139 19.75 29.49 -8.80
N THR A 140 19.62 29.52 -7.46
CA THR A 140 19.44 28.30 -6.67
C THR A 140 18.10 27.63 -7.00
N LEU A 141 17.03 28.41 -7.14
CA LEU A 141 15.69 27.90 -7.46
C LEU A 141 15.58 27.41 -8.92
N GLU A 142 16.22 28.08 -9.87
CA GLU A 142 16.28 27.65 -11.29
C GLU A 142 17.09 26.37 -11.48
N ALA A 143 18.11 26.13 -10.65
CA ALA A 143 18.91 24.91 -10.69
C ALA A 143 18.19 23.70 -10.07
N LYS A 144 17.07 23.91 -9.36
CA LYS A 144 16.30 22.81 -8.78
C LYS A 144 15.49 22.09 -9.86
N PRO A 145 15.60 20.76 -9.98
CA PRO A 145 14.76 20.00 -10.89
C PRO A 145 13.30 20.15 -10.48
N GLN A 146 12.47 20.67 -11.40
CA GLN A 146 11.01 20.68 -11.21
C GLN A 146 10.52 19.25 -11.44
N VAL A 147 10.34 18.50 -10.36
CA VAL A 147 9.78 17.15 -10.41
C VAL A 147 8.36 17.23 -9.92
N GLU A 148 7.39 16.81 -10.73
CA GLU A 148 6.02 16.66 -10.25
C GLU A 148 5.92 15.55 -9.21
N GLY A 149 5.07 15.76 -8.20
CA GLY A 149 4.82 14.73 -7.21
C GLY A 149 4.22 13.50 -7.88
N HIS A 150 4.80 12.33 -7.60
CA HIS A 150 4.38 11.08 -8.21
C HIS A 150 4.34 9.94 -7.19
N TRP A 151 3.61 8.89 -7.54
CA TRP A 151 3.59 7.65 -6.79
C TRP A 151 4.69 6.74 -7.31
N GLU A 152 5.57 6.28 -6.42
CA GLU A 152 6.57 5.27 -6.72
C GLU A 152 6.29 3.99 -5.92
N GLN A 153 6.58 2.83 -6.51
CA GLN A 153 6.60 1.57 -5.78
C GLN A 153 7.98 1.38 -5.15
N VAL A 154 8.03 1.40 -3.83
CA VAL A 154 9.28 1.25 -3.07
C VAL A 154 9.31 -0.13 -2.44
N GLY A 155 10.42 -0.85 -2.63
CA GLY A 155 10.67 -2.12 -1.97
C GLY A 155 10.80 -1.94 -0.46
N THR A 156 10.11 -2.77 0.30
CA THR A 156 10.11 -2.72 1.79
C THR A 156 11.33 -3.40 2.42
N GLY A 157 12.13 -4.11 1.63
CA GLY A 157 13.23 -4.98 2.06
C GLY A 157 12.76 -6.30 2.69
N VAL A 158 11.44 -6.54 2.75
CA VAL A 158 10.84 -7.72 3.37
C VAL A 158 10.12 -8.54 2.32
N THR A 159 10.41 -9.85 2.31
CA THR A 159 9.73 -10.79 1.42
C THR A 159 8.36 -11.20 1.94
N TRP A 160 7.47 -11.65 1.06
CA TRP A 160 6.17 -12.20 1.44
C TRP A 160 6.29 -13.33 2.47
N GLY A 161 7.27 -14.23 2.33
CA GLY A 161 7.47 -15.33 3.28
C GLY A 161 7.84 -14.83 4.68
N GLN A 162 8.74 -13.86 4.77
CA GLN A 162 9.13 -13.25 6.03
C GLN A 162 7.95 -12.53 6.71
N ALA A 163 7.21 -11.73 5.95
CA ALA A 163 6.05 -11.01 6.47
C ALA A 163 4.93 -11.99 6.89
N TRP A 164 4.67 -13.03 6.10
CA TRP A 164 3.61 -14.01 6.36
C TRP A 164 3.83 -14.80 7.65
N HIS A 165 5.07 -15.26 7.89
CA HIS A 165 5.39 -16.03 9.10
C HIS A 165 5.37 -15.16 10.38
N GLY A 166 5.70 -13.87 10.26
CA GLY A 166 5.58 -12.91 11.37
C GLY A 166 4.15 -12.43 11.64
N ALA A 167 3.23 -12.60 10.69
CA ALA A 167 1.89 -12.04 10.72
C ALA A 167 0.84 -12.95 11.39
N ASN A 168 -0.10 -12.33 12.09
CA ASN A 168 -1.32 -12.96 12.62
C ASN A 168 -2.43 -13.09 11.54
N ALA A 169 -3.56 -13.71 11.89
CA ALA A 169 -4.64 -13.97 10.93
C ALA A 169 -5.27 -12.72 10.30
N GLU A 170 -5.39 -11.61 11.05
CA GLU A 170 -5.91 -10.35 10.52
C GLU A 170 -4.88 -9.66 9.63
N GLU A 171 -3.61 -9.66 10.04
CA GLU A 171 -2.50 -9.10 9.28
C GLU A 171 -2.34 -9.81 7.94
N ARG A 172 -2.34 -11.15 7.93
CA ARG A 172 -2.34 -11.97 6.72
C ARG A 172 -3.50 -11.63 5.79
N ARG A 173 -4.69 -11.42 6.35
CA ARG A 173 -5.87 -11.04 5.58
C ARG A 173 -5.72 -9.66 4.95
N THR A 174 -5.16 -8.70 5.68
CA THR A 174 -4.87 -7.36 5.16
C THR A 174 -3.84 -7.42 4.04
N MET A 175 -2.74 -8.16 4.23
CA MET A 175 -1.73 -8.37 3.19
C MET A 175 -2.34 -8.91 1.90
N LEU A 176 -3.17 -9.96 1.98
CA LEU A 176 -3.85 -10.52 0.82
C LEU A 176 -4.78 -9.52 0.14
N ARG A 177 -5.50 -8.69 0.91
CA ARG A 177 -6.40 -7.66 0.36
C ARG A 177 -5.65 -6.55 -0.36
N GLU A 178 -4.58 -6.04 0.23
CA GLU A 178 -3.77 -4.95 -0.35
C GLU A 178 -3.06 -5.39 -1.62
N ALA A 179 -2.66 -6.66 -1.68
CA ALA A 179 -2.08 -7.25 -2.88
C ALA A 179 -3.13 -7.76 -3.89
N GLU A 180 -4.42 -7.56 -3.60
CA GLU A 180 -5.54 -8.05 -4.41
C GLU A 180 -5.49 -9.57 -4.69
N ILE A 181 -4.84 -10.33 -3.81
CA ILE A 181 -4.72 -11.78 -3.90
C ILE A 181 -6.00 -12.43 -3.41
N GLN A 182 -6.55 -13.32 -4.24
CA GLN A 182 -7.70 -14.16 -3.94
C GLN A 182 -7.35 -15.61 -4.23
N PHE A 183 -8.11 -16.54 -3.68
CA PHE A 183 -7.93 -17.97 -3.94
C PHE A 183 -9.18 -18.53 -4.61
N THR A 184 -9.01 -19.37 -5.60
CA THR A 184 -10.10 -20.08 -6.28
C THR A 184 -10.03 -21.57 -5.98
N VAL A 185 -11.17 -22.14 -5.57
CA VAL A 185 -11.30 -23.59 -5.30
C VAL A 185 -12.10 -24.23 -6.42
N THR A 186 -11.50 -25.22 -7.10
CA THR A 186 -12.13 -25.98 -8.18
C THR A 186 -12.29 -27.45 -7.81
N GLY A 187 -13.33 -28.09 -8.33
CA GLY A 187 -13.53 -29.53 -8.24
C GLY A 187 -12.94 -30.24 -9.46
N GLY A 188 -12.24 -31.34 -9.24
CA GLY A 188 -11.76 -32.24 -10.29
C GLY A 188 -12.76 -33.38 -10.57
N PRO A 189 -12.64 -34.06 -11.72
CA PRO A 189 -13.55 -35.14 -12.14
C PRO A 189 -13.64 -36.31 -11.15
N ASP A 190 -12.59 -36.56 -10.35
CA ASP A 190 -12.55 -37.64 -9.35
C ASP A 190 -12.94 -37.18 -7.92
N GLY A 191 -13.53 -35.98 -7.79
CA GLY A 191 -13.77 -35.36 -6.48
C GLY A 191 -12.53 -34.77 -5.82
N ALA A 192 -11.39 -34.77 -6.53
CA ALA A 192 -10.21 -34.00 -6.19
C ALA A 192 -10.55 -32.51 -6.06
N ARG A 193 -9.79 -31.77 -5.26
CA ARG A 193 -9.98 -30.33 -5.11
C ARG A 193 -8.64 -29.63 -5.23
N SER A 194 -8.62 -28.57 -6.02
CA SER A 194 -7.44 -27.71 -6.18
C SER A 194 -7.73 -26.32 -5.66
N VAL A 195 -6.69 -25.67 -5.13
CA VAL A 195 -6.70 -24.26 -4.74
C VAL A 195 -5.65 -23.57 -5.59
N VAL A 196 -6.02 -22.47 -6.22
CA VAL A 196 -5.14 -21.62 -7.03
C VAL A 196 -5.32 -20.17 -6.63
N ILE A 197 -4.34 -19.32 -6.96
CA ILE A 197 -4.43 -17.86 -6.82
C ILE A 197 -5.01 -17.27 -8.10
#